data_AF-C7GGW1-F1
#
_entry.id   AF-C7GGW1-F1
#
_cell.length_a   1.000
_cell.length_b   1.000
_cell.length_c   1.000
_cell.angle_alpha   90.00
_cell.angle_beta   90.00
_cell.angle_gamma   90.00
#
_symmetry.space_group_name_H-M   'P 1'
#
loop_
_entity.id
_entity.type
_entity.pdbx_description
1 polymer ?
#
loop_
_entity_poly.entity_id
_entity_poly.type
_entity_poly.pdbx_seq_one_letter_code
_entity_poly.pdbx_strand_id
1 'polypeptide(L)' 'MNCHVNLIPVNPIKERSYVQPDHEAILNFKNRLEKNAINVTIRREMGRDIDGACGQLRKRYISHAER' A
#
# COMPACT_ATOMS: atom_id res chain seq x y z
N MET A 1 1.39 -13.38 -21.28
CA MET A 1 1.45 -13.60 -19.81
C MET A 1 0.13 -13.11 -19.24
N ASN A 2 -0.68 -13.99 -18.65
CA ASN A 2 -2.05 -13.65 -18.25
C ASN A 2 -2.08 -13.36 -16.73
N CYS A 3 -1.44 -12.25 -16.33
CA CYS A 3 -1.39 -11.83 -14.94
C CYS A 3 -1.78 -10.36 -14.79
N HIS A 4 -2.33 -10.04 -13.62
CA HIS A 4 -2.65 -8.68 -13.21
C HIS A 4 -1.78 -8.31 -12.01
N VAL A 5 -1.08 -7.18 -12.11
CA VAL A 5 -0.22 -6.68 -11.04
C VAL A 5 -0.96 -5.59 -10.27
N ASN A 6 -1.04 -5.73 -8.95
CA ASN A 6 -1.66 -4.72 -8.11
C ASN A 6 -0.60 -4.06 -7.23
N LEU A 7 -0.28 -2.80 -7.53
CA LEU A 7 0.68 -1.99 -6.77
C LEU A 7 0.00 -1.45 -5.51
N ILE A 8 0.56 -1.79 -4.35
CA ILE A 8 0.12 -1.29 -3.05
C ILE A 8 1.25 -0.41 -2.51
N PRO A 9 1.06 0.92 -2.42
CA PRO A 9 2.03 1.79 -1.79
C PRO A 9 2.26 1.35 -0.34
N VAL A 10 3.50 1.44 0.13
CA VAL A 10 3.81 1.12 1.52
C VAL A 10 3.21 2.19 2.42
N ASN A 11 2.38 1.75 3.36
CA ASN A 11 1.94 2.57 4.48
C ASN A 11 3.12 2.84 5.42
N PRO A 12 3.40 4.09 5.80
CA PRO A 12 4.41 4.38 6.79
C PRO A 12 3.98 3.78 8.14
N ILE A 13 4.75 2.82 8.66
CA ILE A 13 4.55 2.26 10.00
C ILE A 13 5.72 2.68 10.89
N LYS A 14 5.42 3.08 12.14
CA LYS A 14 6.44 3.56 13.10
C LYS A 14 7.53 2.51 13.41
N GLU A 15 7.23 1.23 13.17
CA GLU A 15 8.07 0.08 13.51
C GLU A 15 9.00 -0.36 12.36
N ARG A 16 8.92 0.24 11.17
CA ARG A 16 9.83 -0.05 10.06
C ARG A 16 10.32 1.23 9.39
N SER A 17 11.59 1.24 8.99
CA SER A 17 12.23 2.36 8.29
C SER A 17 11.82 2.54 6.83
N TYR A 18 10.75 1.87 6.37
CA TYR A 18 10.27 2.00 5.00
C TYR A 18 9.40 3.26 4.88
N VAL A 19 9.83 4.16 4.00
CA VAL A 19 9.09 5.36 3.66
C VAL A 19 8.14 5.08 2.51
N GLN A 20 7.00 5.78 2.50
CA GLN A 20 6.11 5.76 1.36
C GLN A 20 6.87 6.33 0.15
N PRO A 21 6.95 5.59 -0.98
CA PRO A 21 7.58 6.11 -2.18
C PRO A 21 6.77 7.28 -2.75
N ASP A 22 7.46 8.23 -3.35
CA ASP A 22 6.82 9.38 -4.01
C ASP A 22 5.85 8.91 -5.09
N HIS A 23 4.78 9.69 -5.29
CA HIS A 23 3.76 9.39 -6.28
C HIS A 23 4.35 9.21 -7.70
N GLU A 24 5.38 10.01 -8.04
CA GLU A 24 6.09 9.90 -9.31
C GLU A 24 6.83 8.55 -9.46
N ALA A 25 7.46 8.06 -8.40
CA ALA A 25 8.15 6.77 -8.41
C ALA A 25 7.15 5.62 -8.64
N ILE A 26 5.98 5.68 -8.01
CA ILE A 26 4.90 4.69 -8.19
C ILE A 26 4.39 4.72 -9.65
N LEU A 27 4.16 5.91 -10.21
CA LEU A 27 3.75 6.07 -11.59
C LEU A 27 4.80 5.58 -12.58
N ASN A 28 6.09 5.88 -12.34
CA ASN A 28 7.18 5.41 -13.17
C ASN A 28 7.25 3.88 -13.17
N PHE A 29 7.03 3.23 -12.03
CA PHE A 29 6.96 1.77 -11.95
C PHE A 29 5.76 1.21 -12.72
N LYS A 30 4.57 1.80 -12.56
CA LYS A 30 3.37 1.46 -13.34
C LYS A 30 3.64 1.56 -14.85
N ASN A 31 4.20 2.68 -15.30
CA ASN A 31 4.49 2.93 -16.70
C ASN A 31 5.47 1.90 -17.28
N ARG A 32 6.46 1.45 -16.49
CA ARG A 32 7.38 0.39 -16.91
C ARG A 32 6.67 -0.94 -17.10
N LEU A 33 5.72 -1.30 -16.23
CA LEU A 33 4.93 -2.53 -16.37
C LEU A 33 3.98 -2.46 -17.57
N GLU A 34 3.31 -1.33 -17.78
CA GLU A 34 2.41 -1.12 -18.92
C GLU A 34 3.16 -1.17 -20.25
N LYS A 35 4.38 -0.61 -20.32
CA LYS A 35 5.26 -0.73 -21.49
C LYS A 35 5.65 -2.16 -21.85
N ASN A 36 5.60 -3.08 -20.88
CA ASN A 36 5.82 -4.51 -21.10
C ASN A 36 4.52 -5.30 -21.33
N ALA A 37 3.41 -4.59 -21.64
CA ALA A 37 2.09 -5.17 -21.83
C ALA A 37 1.58 -5.95 -20.61
N ILE A 38 1.96 -5.54 -19.40
CA ILE A 38 1.48 -6.11 -18.14
C ILE A 38 0.35 -5.23 -17.61
N ASN A 39 -0.83 -5.82 -17.39
CA ASN A 39 -1.95 -5.13 -16.76
C ASN A 39 -1.61 -4.80 -15.31
N VAL A 40 -1.69 -3.52 -14.95
CA VAL A 40 -1.32 -3.04 -13.62
C VAL A 40 -2.32 -2.02 -13.09
N THR A 41 -2.66 -2.13 -11.80
CA THR A 41 -3.45 -1.12 -11.07
C THR A 41 -2.71 -0.64 -9.85
N ILE A 42 -2.79 0.66 -9.56
CA ILE A 42 -2.37 1.18 -8.26
C ILE A 42 -3.58 1.16 -7.34
N ARG A 43 -3.50 0.44 -6.23
CA ARG A 43 -4.51 0.51 -5.18
C ARG A 43 -4.40 1.87 -4.49
N ARG A 44 -5.46 2.66 -4.59
CA ARG A 44 -5.63 3.85 -3.73
C ARG A 44 -5.79 3.39 -2.29
N GLU A 45 -5.00 3.96 -1.39
CA GLU A 45 -5.23 3.86 0.05
C GLU A 45 -6.56 4.55 0.35
N MET A 46 -7.60 3.79 0.69
CA MET A 46 -8.81 4.32 1.31
C MET A 46 -8.66 4.21 2.83
N GLY A 47 -8.95 5.29 3.55
CA GLY A 47 -9.04 5.27 5.01
C GLY A 47 -7.83 5.78 5.79
N ARG A 48 -6.83 6.39 5.14
CA ARG A 48 -5.71 7.04 5.85
C ARG A 48 -6.20 8.21 6.72
N ASP A 49 -7.27 8.86 6.28
CA ASP A 49 -7.89 10.03 6.92
C ASP A 49 -8.74 9.65 8.16
N ILE A 50 -9.05 8.35 8.34
CA ILE A 50 -9.92 7.82 9.40
C ILE A 50 -9.31 6.65 10.18
N ASP A 51 -7.98 6.48 10.12
CA ASP A 51 -7.27 5.34 10.72
C ASP A 51 -7.82 3.95 10.32
N GLY A 52 -8.43 3.87 9.13
CA GLY A 52 -9.04 2.67 8.55
C GLY A 52 -8.17 1.97 7.52
N ALA A 53 -6.92 2.42 7.33
CA ALA A 53 -6.02 1.84 6.34
C ALA A 53 -5.56 0.42 6.76
N CYS A 54 -5.27 -0.41 5.76
CA CYS A 54 -4.81 -1.77 5.95
C CYS A 54 -3.53 -1.80 6.82
N GLY A 55 -3.61 -2.42 8.01
CA GLY A 55 -2.55 -2.47 9.02
C GLY A 55 -2.86 -1.72 10.34
N GLN A 56 -3.80 -0.76 10.34
CA GLN A 56 -4.15 0.02 11.53
C GLN A 56 -5.14 -0.71 12.47
N LEU A 57 -5.91 -1.66 11.94
CA LEU A 57 -6.84 -2.50 12.73
C LEU A 57 -6.13 -3.39 13.77
N ARG A 58 -4.81 -3.61 13.64
CA ARG A 58 -4.04 -4.44 14.57
C ARG A 58 -3.94 -3.83 15.98
N LYS A 59 -4.04 -2.49 16.10
CA LYS A 59 -3.95 -1.80 17.40
C LYS A 59 -5.17 -2.02 18.31
N ARG A 60 -6.37 -2.26 17.75
CA ARG A 60 -7.58 -2.47 18.56
C ARG A 60 -7.64 -3.82 19.26
N TYR A 61 -6.97 -4.85 18.74
CA TYR A 61 -6.97 -6.18 19.35
C TYR A 61 -6.00 -6.29 20.53
N ILE A 62 -4.82 -5.65 20.44
CA ILE A 62 -3.82 -5.71 21.51
C ILE A 62 -4.31 -4.99 22.77
N SER A 63 -5.05 -3.87 22.64
CA SER A 63 -5.58 -3.13 23.79
C SER A 63 -6.72 -3.83 24.55
N HIS A 64 -7.33 -4.88 23.98
CA HIS A 64 -8.40 -5.64 24.64
C HIS A 64 -7.90 -6.94 25.28
N ALA A 65 -6.68 -7.37 24.98
CA ALA A 65 -6.08 -8.57 25.58
C ALA A 65 -5.36 -8.30 26.92
N GLU A 66 -5.22 -7.02 27.30
CA GLU A 66 -4.60 -6.58 28.55
C GLU A 66 -5.62 -6.03 29.57
N ARG A 67 -6.91 -6.33 29.41
CA ARG A 67 -7.96 -6.02 30.38
C ARG A 67 -8.61 -7.28 30.93
#